data_AF-A0AB34P016-F1
#
_entry.id   AF-A0AB34P016-F1
#
_cell.length_a   1.000
_cell.length_b   1.000
_cell.length_c   1.000
_cell.angle_alpha   90.00
_cell.angle_beta   90.00
_cell.angle_gamma   90.00
#
_symmetry.space_group_name_H-M   'P 1'
#
loop_
_entity.id
_entity.type
_entity.pdbx_description
1 polymer ?
#
loop_
_entity_poly.entity_id
_entity_poly.type
_entity_poly.pdbx_seq_one_letter_code
_entity_poly.pdbx_strand_id
1 'polypeptide(L)'
;MNRQPLWQYEQISAEIMREINTGKLKIGQKLPSEKELCDLFDVSRITVRKALADLEERNYIEKHQGQGSFVKDRFDPRQDIAIIDTPGLHLQQQGHYVYIELHEFSILADGEEPAVREMMNLDVSDYLYKIVQIYICDRKPVIERTTFISFEEFPLIKAKDIEGKELIPFLFRRYGLSPALLRHSLKNQVDVMPTRLKAFLPAVPKSSIIKATTTYMNQNNVVTYMSTAVTPANSKVFFVKDKEENKMSNPHILLTRIDNRLVHGQVGVTWTKTLGANLILVANDNTVNDPLQQKLMKSTADSSGVQIRFFTLQKTIDIIHKAADRQKIFIVVKTPEDALKLVKGGVPIKEVNVGNMHFAPGKEEVTKKVYVDEKDKEALMSMVNQGVDVYIQDVPGDHKTQVDF
;
A
#
# COMPACT_ATOMS: atom_id res chain seq x y z
N MET A 1 16.08 -40.36 27.15
CA MET A 1 16.02 -39.43 25.99
C MET A 1 14.55 -39.14 25.69
N ASN A 2 13.96 -38.08 26.27
CA ASN A 2 12.58 -37.68 25.97
C ASN A 2 12.56 -36.73 24.76
N ARG A 3 12.55 -37.29 23.54
CA ARG A 3 12.28 -36.55 22.31
C ARG A 3 10.78 -36.57 21.99
N GLN A 4 9.93 -35.94 22.80
CA GLN A 4 8.55 -35.58 22.39
C GLN A 4 8.01 -34.30 23.09
N PRO A 5 8.44 -33.10 22.66
CA PRO A 5 7.59 -31.91 22.85
C PRO A 5 7.39 -31.06 21.57
N LEU A 6 8.07 -31.38 20.46
CA LEU A 6 8.00 -30.58 19.23
C LEU A 6 6.67 -30.74 18.49
N TRP A 7 6.10 -31.95 18.44
CA TRP A 7 4.90 -32.24 17.66
C TRP A 7 3.60 -31.70 18.31
N GLN A 8 3.57 -31.57 19.64
CA GLN A 8 2.35 -31.21 20.38
C GLN A 8 1.98 -29.73 20.25
N TYR A 9 2.97 -28.82 20.30
CA TYR A 9 2.65 -27.39 20.12
C TYR A 9 2.27 -27.08 18.67
N GLU A 10 2.87 -27.78 17.70
CA GLU A 10 2.52 -27.66 16.27
C GLU A 10 1.08 -28.10 16.00
N GLN A 11 0.61 -29.16 16.67
CA GLN A 11 -0.79 -29.60 16.59
C GLN A 11 -1.76 -28.54 17.15
N ILE A 12 -1.42 -27.91 18.28
CA ILE A 12 -2.23 -26.84 18.88
C ILE A 12 -2.27 -25.62 17.95
N SER A 13 -1.12 -25.20 17.42
CA SER A 13 -1.05 -24.12 16.43
C SER A 13 -1.90 -24.44 15.20
N ALA A 14 -1.77 -25.65 14.64
CA ALA A 14 -2.50 -26.08 13.45
C ALA A 14 -4.02 -26.08 13.67
N GLU A 15 -4.48 -26.57 14.82
CA GLU A 15 -5.91 -26.59 15.14
C GLU A 15 -6.48 -25.18 15.30
N ILE A 16 -5.79 -24.30 16.04
CA ILE A 16 -6.22 -22.91 16.21
C ILE A 16 -6.21 -22.16 14.87
N MET A 17 -5.18 -22.36 14.04
CA MET A 17 -5.14 -21.80 12.67
C MET A 17 -6.33 -22.28 11.84
N ARG A 18 -6.67 -23.59 11.92
CA ARG A 18 -7.82 -24.16 11.24
C ARG A 18 -9.13 -23.54 11.73
N GLU A 19 -9.30 -23.33 13.03
CA GLU A 19 -10.49 -22.67 13.59
C GLU A 19 -10.62 -21.20 13.16
N ILE A 20 -9.51 -20.46 13.09
CA ILE A 20 -9.47 -19.10 12.56
C ILE A 20 -9.83 -19.09 11.07
N ASN A 21 -9.21 -19.95 10.27
CA ASN A 21 -9.42 -20.00 8.82
C ASN A 21 -10.82 -20.49 8.45
N THR A 22 -11.39 -21.42 9.22
CA THR A 22 -12.79 -21.87 9.05
C THR A 22 -13.81 -20.82 9.53
N GLY A 23 -13.38 -19.76 10.20
CA GLY A 23 -14.25 -18.74 10.78
C GLY A 23 -14.96 -19.16 12.06
N LYS A 24 -14.58 -20.32 12.65
CA LYS A 24 -15.07 -20.75 13.97
C LYS A 24 -14.59 -19.79 15.06
N LEU A 25 -13.33 -19.34 14.97
CA LEU A 25 -12.81 -18.22 15.76
C LEU A 25 -12.86 -16.93 14.93
N LYS A 26 -13.52 -15.90 15.46
CA LYS A 26 -13.69 -14.62 14.78
C LYS A 26 -12.51 -13.69 15.02
N ILE A 27 -12.26 -12.79 14.08
CA ILE A 27 -11.28 -11.71 14.22
C ILE A 27 -11.64 -10.86 15.46
N GLY A 28 -10.63 -10.50 16.25
CA GLY A 28 -10.79 -9.79 17.51
C GLY A 28 -11.33 -10.64 18.67
N GLN A 29 -11.67 -11.91 18.42
CA GLN A 29 -12.10 -12.82 19.49
C GLN A 29 -10.92 -13.17 20.39
N LYS A 30 -11.16 -13.15 21.70
CA LYS A 30 -10.21 -13.61 22.71
C LYS A 30 -10.08 -15.14 22.64
N LEU A 31 -8.86 -15.64 22.56
CA LEU A 31 -8.57 -17.07 22.68
C LEU A 31 -8.80 -17.54 24.13
N PRO A 32 -9.07 -18.84 24.34
CA PRO A 32 -9.04 -19.41 25.68
C PRO A 32 -7.72 -19.10 26.39
N SER A 33 -7.77 -18.94 27.71
CA SER A 33 -6.61 -18.66 28.54
C SER A 33 -5.57 -19.77 28.45
N GLU A 34 -4.32 -19.48 28.82
CA GLU A 34 -3.26 -20.50 28.86
C GLU A 34 -3.69 -21.72 29.68
N LYS A 35 -4.43 -21.51 30.78
CA LYS A 35 -4.93 -22.58 31.63
C LYS A 35 -5.97 -23.43 30.90
N GLU A 36 -6.97 -22.80 30.29
CA GLU A 36 -8.01 -23.50 29.53
C GLU A 36 -7.42 -24.27 28.33
N LEU A 37 -6.40 -23.73 27.66
CA LEU A 37 -5.70 -24.44 26.59
C LEU A 37 -4.87 -25.62 27.12
N CYS A 38 -4.29 -25.54 28.33
CA CYS A 38 -3.62 -26.69 28.94
C CYS A 38 -4.63 -27.82 29.20
N ASP A 39 -5.80 -27.46 29.74
CA ASP A 39 -6.85 -28.41 30.08
C ASP A 39 -7.50 -29.00 28.82
N LEU A 40 -7.71 -28.20 27.76
CA LEU A 40 -8.35 -28.62 26.51
C LEU A 40 -7.48 -29.60 25.70
N PHE A 41 -6.17 -29.37 25.67
CA PHE A 41 -5.23 -30.15 24.87
C PHE A 41 -4.45 -31.19 25.69
N ASP A 42 -4.67 -31.27 27.01
CA ASP A 42 -3.95 -32.11 27.96
C ASP A 42 -2.41 -31.99 27.83
N VAL A 43 -1.92 -30.75 27.88
CA VAL A 43 -0.50 -30.43 27.71
C VAL A 43 0.03 -29.49 28.78
N SER A 44 1.36 -29.45 28.91
CA SER A 44 2.04 -28.50 29.79
C SER A 44 1.84 -27.04 29.35
N ARG A 45 1.88 -26.12 30.32
CA ARG A 45 1.85 -24.67 30.06
C ARG A 45 2.99 -24.20 29.15
N ILE A 46 4.15 -24.86 29.19
CA ILE A 46 5.29 -24.55 28.32
C ILE A 46 4.94 -24.85 26.86
N THR A 47 4.25 -25.96 26.60
CA THR A 47 3.77 -26.35 25.26
C THR A 47 2.76 -25.35 24.72
N VAL A 48 1.77 -24.95 25.53
CA VAL A 48 0.78 -23.93 25.14
C VAL A 48 1.43 -22.59 24.84
N ARG A 49 2.35 -22.13 25.69
CA ARG A 49 3.08 -20.88 25.46
C ARG A 49 3.87 -20.90 24.17
N LYS A 50 4.48 -22.04 23.85
CA LYS A 50 5.20 -22.23 22.59
C LYS A 50 4.26 -22.17 21.38
N ALA A 51 3.08 -22.80 21.46
CA ALA A 51 2.05 -22.69 20.42
C ALA A 51 1.55 -21.24 20.24
N LEU A 52 1.27 -20.53 21.34
CA LEU A 52 0.87 -19.12 21.29
C LEU A 52 1.99 -18.20 20.79
N ALA A 53 3.26 -18.51 21.05
CA ALA A 53 4.38 -17.78 20.48
C ALA A 53 4.48 -18.02 18.96
N ASP A 54 4.34 -19.27 18.52
CA ASP A 54 4.33 -19.62 17.09
C ASP A 54 3.15 -18.97 16.34
N LEU A 55 1.95 -18.94 16.94
CA LEU A 55 0.79 -18.24 16.36
C LEU A 55 0.99 -16.73 16.28
N GLU A 56 1.64 -16.12 17.27
CA GLU A 56 1.98 -14.69 17.28
C GLU A 56 3.05 -14.36 16.23
N GLU A 57 4.10 -15.18 16.14
CA GLU A 57 5.15 -15.08 15.12
C GLU A 57 4.58 -15.22 13.71
N ARG A 58 3.65 -16.15 13.50
CA ARG A 58 2.90 -16.34 12.25
C ARG A 58 1.78 -15.31 12.04
N ASN A 59 1.65 -14.34 12.93
CA ASN A 59 0.74 -13.21 12.85
C ASN A 59 -0.77 -13.57 12.97
N TYR A 60 -1.13 -14.77 13.45
CA TYR A 60 -2.53 -15.19 13.64
C TYR A 60 -3.18 -14.58 14.88
N ILE A 61 -2.39 -14.22 15.87
CA ILE A 61 -2.86 -13.62 17.11
C ILE A 61 -1.99 -12.43 17.52
N GLU A 62 -2.54 -11.60 18.40
CA GLU A 62 -1.81 -10.57 19.12
C GLU A 62 -2.00 -10.73 20.62
N LYS A 63 -0.94 -10.50 21.40
CA LYS A 63 -0.99 -10.56 22.86
C LYS A 63 -1.17 -9.17 23.44
N HIS A 64 -2.18 -9.03 24.30
CA HIS A 64 -2.41 -7.82 25.08
C HIS A 64 -2.05 -8.12 26.53
N GLN A 65 -1.05 -7.41 27.07
CA GLN A 65 -0.51 -7.67 28.40
C GLN A 65 -1.62 -7.67 29.47
N GLY A 66 -1.73 -8.76 30.23
CA GLY A 66 -2.76 -8.93 31.27
C GLY A 66 -4.18 -9.23 30.75
N GLN A 67 -4.44 -9.10 29.44
CA GLN A 67 -5.76 -9.26 28.84
C GLN A 67 -5.92 -10.58 28.06
N GLY A 68 -4.82 -11.18 27.61
CA GLY A 68 -4.78 -12.46 26.91
C GLY A 68 -4.38 -12.34 25.45
N SER A 69 -4.67 -13.38 24.68
CA SER A 69 -4.38 -13.46 23.24
C SER A 69 -5.67 -13.26 22.44
N PHE A 70 -5.60 -12.49 21.36
CA PHE A 70 -6.75 -12.18 20.50
C PHE A 70 -6.44 -12.56 19.06
N VAL A 71 -7.45 -13.06 18.34
CA VAL A 71 -7.33 -13.35 16.89
C VAL A 71 -7.05 -12.06 16.15
N LYS A 72 -5.91 -11.99 15.47
CA LYS A 72 -5.50 -10.80 14.74
C LYS A 72 -6.15 -10.78 13.36
N ASP A 73 -6.54 -9.58 12.90
CA ASP A 73 -6.83 -9.42 11.48
C ASP A 73 -5.51 -9.42 10.71
N ARG A 74 -5.21 -10.53 10.03
CA ARG A 74 -4.02 -10.67 9.18
C ARG A 74 -4.15 -9.91 7.87
N PHE A 75 -5.34 -9.41 7.57
CA PHE A 75 -5.64 -8.70 6.36
C PHE A 75 -5.51 -7.19 6.60
N ASP A 76 -4.49 -6.54 6.04
CA ASP A 76 -4.46 -5.08 5.94
C ASP A 76 -4.92 -4.66 4.54
N PRO A 77 -6.18 -4.20 4.37
CA PRO A 77 -6.69 -3.75 3.08
C PRO A 77 -5.87 -2.61 2.47
N ARG A 78 -5.05 -1.90 3.27
CA ARG A 78 -4.24 -0.75 2.83
C ARG A 78 -2.87 -1.16 2.28
N GLN A 79 -2.38 -2.35 2.61
CA GLN A 79 -1.05 -2.81 2.22
C GLN A 79 -1.11 -4.01 1.28
N ASP A 80 -2.08 -4.90 1.48
CA ASP A 80 -2.00 -6.25 0.93
C ASP A 80 -2.77 -6.41 -0.38
N ILE A 81 -3.67 -5.49 -0.72
CA ILE A 81 -4.70 -5.71 -1.75
C ILE A 81 -4.87 -4.51 -2.69
N ALA A 82 -5.09 -4.78 -3.99
CA ALA A 82 -5.46 -3.74 -4.94
C ALA A 82 -6.91 -3.28 -4.70
N ILE A 83 -7.20 -2.01 -4.98
CA ILE A 83 -8.55 -1.45 -4.79
C ILE A 83 -9.57 -2.19 -5.65
N ILE A 84 -9.13 -2.72 -6.78
CA ILE A 84 -9.92 -3.57 -7.67
C ILE A 84 -10.39 -4.84 -6.96
N ASP A 85 -9.69 -5.36 -5.97
CA ASP A 85 -10.09 -6.60 -5.30
C ASP A 85 -11.11 -6.36 -4.18
N THR A 86 -10.99 -5.22 -3.48
CA THR A 86 -11.84 -4.84 -2.34
C THR A 86 -12.41 -3.43 -2.46
N PRO A 87 -13.15 -3.13 -3.53
CA PRO A 87 -13.59 -1.77 -3.81
C PRO A 87 -14.61 -1.26 -2.80
N GLY A 88 -15.40 -2.14 -2.17
CA GLY A 88 -16.35 -1.76 -1.13
C GLY A 88 -15.67 -1.28 0.14
N LEU A 89 -14.61 -1.97 0.59
CA LEU A 89 -13.79 -1.50 1.72
C LEU A 89 -13.16 -0.15 1.43
N HIS A 90 -12.67 0.06 0.21
CA HIS A 90 -12.06 1.33 -0.19
C HIS A 90 -13.06 2.49 -0.17
N LEU A 91 -14.25 2.29 -0.73
CA LEU A 91 -15.32 3.28 -0.74
C LEU A 91 -15.81 3.62 0.67
N GLN A 92 -15.91 2.62 1.56
CA GLN A 92 -16.23 2.85 2.97
C GLN A 92 -15.19 3.71 3.68
N GLN A 93 -13.90 3.50 3.40
CA GLN A 93 -12.82 4.35 3.96
C GLN A 93 -12.89 5.81 3.49
N GLN A 94 -13.51 6.07 2.33
CA GLN A 94 -13.76 7.42 1.83
C GLN A 94 -15.04 8.05 2.42
N GLY A 95 -15.74 7.35 3.30
CA GLY A 95 -16.97 7.84 3.96
C GLY A 95 -18.26 7.51 3.23
N HIS A 96 -18.22 6.67 2.19
CA HIS A 96 -19.42 6.25 1.47
C HIS A 96 -20.10 5.05 2.15
N TYR A 97 -21.43 4.98 2.05
CA TYR A 97 -22.16 3.81 2.51
C TYR A 97 -22.20 2.76 1.39
N VAL A 98 -21.64 1.58 1.66
CA VAL A 98 -21.53 0.51 0.66
C VAL A 98 -22.19 -0.77 1.15
N TYR A 99 -22.98 -1.37 0.27
CA TYR A 99 -23.56 -2.70 0.43
C TYR A 99 -23.23 -3.55 -0.81
N ILE A 100 -22.93 -4.84 -0.60
CA ILE A 100 -22.62 -5.79 -1.67
C ILE A 100 -23.77 -6.77 -1.78
N GLU A 101 -24.48 -6.75 -2.90
CA GLU A 101 -25.55 -7.69 -3.20
C GLU A 101 -24.96 -8.92 -3.92
N LEU A 102 -25.21 -10.11 -3.39
CA LEU A 102 -24.90 -11.37 -4.08
C LEU A 102 -26.05 -11.69 -5.03
N HIS A 103 -25.90 -11.32 -6.30
CA HIS A 103 -26.95 -11.47 -7.30
C HIS A 103 -27.05 -12.90 -7.84
N GLU A 104 -25.90 -13.56 -8.04
CA GLU A 104 -25.86 -14.93 -8.53
C GLU A 104 -24.78 -15.73 -7.80
N PHE A 105 -25.10 -16.97 -7.45
CA PHE A 105 -24.16 -17.96 -6.94
C PHE A 105 -24.54 -19.32 -7.54
N SER A 106 -23.72 -19.79 -8.47
CA SER A 106 -23.98 -21.01 -9.24
C SER A 106 -22.75 -21.92 -9.22
N ILE A 107 -22.97 -23.23 -9.21
CA ILE A 107 -21.93 -24.22 -9.52
C ILE A 107 -22.24 -24.73 -10.91
N LEU A 108 -21.35 -24.43 -11.85
CA LEU A 108 -21.43 -24.83 -13.24
C LEU A 108 -20.78 -26.20 -13.43
N ALA A 109 -21.41 -27.02 -14.26
CA ALA A 109 -20.95 -28.37 -14.59
C ALA A 109 -21.04 -28.60 -16.12
N ASP A 110 -20.77 -29.82 -16.58
CA ASP A 110 -21.08 -30.30 -17.93
C ASP A 110 -20.65 -29.37 -19.08
N GLY A 111 -19.48 -28.74 -18.95
CA GLY A 111 -18.91 -27.89 -20.00
C GLY A 111 -19.53 -26.49 -20.14
N GLU A 112 -20.39 -26.05 -19.21
CA GLU A 112 -20.90 -24.68 -19.18
C GLU A 112 -19.77 -23.63 -19.14
N GLU A 113 -19.96 -22.49 -19.80
CA GLU A 113 -18.95 -21.43 -20.00
C GLU A 113 -17.64 -21.91 -20.69
N PRO A 114 -17.70 -22.45 -21.93
CA PRO A 114 -16.53 -23.06 -22.60
C PRO A 114 -15.29 -22.16 -22.69
N ALA A 115 -15.48 -20.87 -22.97
CA ALA A 115 -14.37 -19.91 -23.07
C ALA A 115 -13.66 -19.69 -21.73
N VAL A 116 -14.39 -19.75 -20.61
CA VAL A 116 -13.81 -19.63 -19.28
C VAL A 116 -13.06 -20.91 -18.91
N ARG A 117 -13.65 -22.07 -19.21
CA ARG A 117 -13.01 -23.38 -18.99
C ARG A 117 -11.70 -23.50 -19.75
N GLU A 118 -11.65 -23.05 -21.01
CA GLU A 118 -10.41 -23.00 -21.80
C GLU A 118 -9.35 -22.11 -21.13
N MET A 119 -9.72 -20.90 -20.69
CA MET A 119 -8.78 -19.99 -20.02
C MET A 119 -8.28 -20.53 -18.67
N MET A 120 -9.10 -21.29 -17.96
CA MET A 120 -8.77 -21.90 -16.67
C MET A 120 -8.18 -23.31 -16.80
N ASN A 121 -8.05 -23.83 -18.03
CA ASN A 121 -7.59 -25.18 -18.33
C ASN A 121 -8.39 -26.25 -17.56
N LEU A 122 -9.71 -26.17 -17.62
CA LEU A 122 -10.66 -27.07 -16.95
C LEU A 122 -11.29 -28.05 -17.95
N ASP A 123 -11.46 -29.29 -17.51
CA ASP A 123 -12.18 -30.32 -18.26
C ASP A 123 -13.70 -30.10 -18.18
N VAL A 124 -14.45 -30.76 -19.09
CA VAL A 124 -15.92 -30.69 -19.15
C VAL A 124 -16.57 -31.16 -17.84
N SER A 125 -15.97 -32.15 -17.18
CA SER A 125 -16.44 -32.73 -15.92
C SER A 125 -16.14 -31.88 -14.69
N ASP A 126 -15.28 -30.87 -14.80
CA ASP A 126 -14.87 -30.08 -13.65
C ASP A 126 -15.97 -29.11 -13.20
N TYR A 127 -16.08 -28.92 -11.89
CA TYR A 127 -16.99 -27.94 -11.32
C TYR A 127 -16.35 -26.55 -11.27
N LEU A 128 -17.13 -25.54 -11.62
CA LEU A 128 -16.71 -24.15 -11.64
C LEU A 128 -17.74 -23.28 -10.91
N TYR A 129 -17.32 -22.48 -9.93
CA TYR A 129 -18.23 -21.49 -9.36
C TYR A 129 -18.38 -20.31 -10.32
N LYS A 130 -19.62 -19.82 -10.45
CA LYS A 130 -19.93 -18.51 -11.02
C LYS A 130 -20.61 -17.65 -9.97
N ILE A 131 -20.01 -16.50 -9.68
CA ILE A 131 -20.45 -15.59 -8.64
C ILE A 131 -20.65 -14.21 -9.27
N VAL A 132 -21.83 -13.62 -9.12
CA VAL A 132 -22.11 -12.25 -9.58
C VAL A 132 -22.42 -11.37 -8.37
N GLN A 133 -21.58 -10.37 -8.11
CA GLN A 133 -21.74 -9.40 -7.02
C GLN A 133 -22.00 -8.00 -7.58
N ILE A 134 -22.96 -7.28 -6.99
CA ILE A 134 -23.25 -5.89 -7.32
C ILE A 134 -22.86 -5.02 -6.13
N TYR A 135 -21.97 -4.07 -6.36
CA TYR A 135 -21.57 -3.10 -5.34
C TYR A 135 -22.47 -1.88 -5.44
N ILE A 136 -23.18 -1.59 -4.36
CA ILE A 136 -24.09 -0.45 -4.25
C ILE A 136 -23.47 0.57 -3.31
N CYS A 137 -23.20 1.76 -3.82
CA CYS A 137 -22.61 2.89 -3.09
C CYS A 137 -23.62 4.03 -3.04
N ASP A 138 -23.94 4.53 -1.85
CA ASP A 138 -24.91 5.60 -1.62
C ASP A 138 -26.22 5.41 -2.41
N ARG A 139 -26.78 4.19 -2.33
CA ARG A 139 -28.01 3.74 -3.01
C ARG A 139 -27.94 3.64 -4.54
N LYS A 140 -26.74 3.68 -5.13
CA LYS A 140 -26.53 3.52 -6.58
C LYS A 140 -25.63 2.32 -6.86
N PRO A 141 -26.01 1.40 -7.77
CA PRO A 141 -25.10 0.35 -8.18
C PRO A 141 -23.95 0.97 -8.99
N VAL A 142 -22.73 0.64 -8.60
CA VAL A 142 -21.51 1.27 -9.13
C VAL A 142 -20.54 0.26 -9.72
N ILE A 143 -20.65 -1.02 -9.34
CA ILE A 143 -19.85 -2.11 -9.91
C ILE A 143 -20.73 -3.33 -10.08
N GLU A 144 -20.61 -3.98 -11.24
CA GLU A 144 -21.04 -5.37 -11.43
C GLU A 144 -19.78 -6.23 -11.59
N ARG A 145 -19.64 -7.26 -10.74
CA ARG A 145 -18.50 -8.18 -10.76
C ARG A 145 -18.99 -9.58 -11.05
N THR A 146 -18.40 -10.20 -12.08
CA THR A 146 -18.57 -11.62 -12.37
C THR A 146 -17.25 -12.32 -12.08
N THR A 147 -17.30 -13.35 -11.25
CA THR A 147 -16.14 -14.12 -10.82
C THR A 147 -16.35 -15.60 -11.07
N PHE A 148 -15.31 -16.23 -11.62
CA PHE A 148 -15.20 -17.66 -11.86
C PHE A 148 -14.08 -18.23 -11.00
N ILE A 149 -14.35 -19.34 -10.31
CA ILE A 149 -13.42 -19.96 -9.36
C ILE A 149 -13.43 -21.47 -9.52
N SER A 150 -12.25 -22.08 -9.60
CA SER A 150 -12.11 -23.55 -9.59
C SER A 150 -12.67 -24.13 -8.30
N PHE A 151 -13.57 -25.10 -8.41
CA PHE A 151 -14.11 -25.79 -7.25
C PHE A 151 -13.05 -26.64 -6.55
N GLU A 152 -12.12 -27.23 -7.30
CA GLU A 152 -11.04 -28.08 -6.77
C GLU A 152 -10.10 -27.30 -5.85
N GLU A 153 -9.66 -26.11 -6.29
CA GLU A 153 -8.76 -25.25 -5.51
C GLU A 153 -9.47 -24.59 -4.31
N PHE A 154 -10.75 -24.24 -4.46
CA PHE A 154 -11.54 -23.54 -3.44
C PHE A 154 -12.84 -24.29 -3.10
N PRO A 155 -12.76 -25.49 -2.47
CA PRO A 155 -13.91 -26.35 -2.29
C PRO A 155 -14.87 -25.84 -1.21
N LEU A 156 -16.16 -26.15 -1.36
CA LEU A 156 -17.21 -25.93 -0.35
C LEU A 156 -17.51 -24.46 0.00
N ILE A 157 -17.42 -23.54 -0.95
CA ILE A 157 -17.92 -22.17 -0.76
C ILE A 157 -19.46 -22.21 -0.74
N LYS A 158 -20.08 -21.52 0.24
CA LYS A 158 -21.54 -21.36 0.28
C LYS A 158 -21.92 -19.89 0.07
N ALA A 159 -23.09 -19.64 -0.52
CA ALA A 159 -23.59 -18.28 -0.75
C ALA A 159 -23.55 -17.40 0.52
N LYS A 160 -24.01 -17.94 1.67
CA LYS A 160 -23.99 -17.25 2.97
C LYS A 160 -22.59 -16.83 3.46
N ASP A 161 -21.54 -17.47 2.97
CA ASP A 161 -20.18 -17.17 3.41
C ASP A 161 -19.72 -15.83 2.83
N ILE A 162 -20.22 -15.49 1.63
CA ILE A 162 -19.84 -14.31 0.83
C ILE A 162 -20.96 -13.27 0.68
N GLU A 163 -22.18 -13.58 1.13
CA GLU A 163 -23.30 -12.64 1.13
C GLU A 163 -22.97 -11.37 1.93
N GLY A 164 -23.15 -10.20 1.30
CA GLY A 164 -22.84 -8.90 1.91
C GLY A 164 -21.34 -8.62 2.10
N LYS A 165 -20.44 -9.47 1.58
CA LYS A 165 -19.00 -9.41 1.88
C LYS A 165 -18.13 -9.40 0.62
N GLU A 166 -16.93 -8.88 0.78
CA GLU A 166 -15.87 -8.97 -0.22
C GLU A 166 -15.38 -10.42 -0.37
N LEU A 167 -15.21 -10.86 -1.61
CA LEU A 167 -14.82 -12.23 -1.93
C LEU A 167 -13.34 -12.51 -1.62
N ILE A 168 -12.42 -11.63 -2.02
CA ILE A 168 -10.97 -11.87 -1.84
C ILE A 168 -10.58 -12.04 -0.35
N PRO A 169 -11.03 -11.20 0.60
CA PRO A 169 -10.75 -11.42 2.02
C PRO A 169 -11.28 -12.75 2.55
N PHE A 170 -12.42 -13.23 2.03
CA PHE A 170 -12.93 -14.56 2.36
C PHE A 170 -11.99 -15.66 1.83
N LEU A 171 -11.55 -15.57 0.56
CA LEU A 171 -10.63 -16.55 -0.02
C LEU A 171 -9.26 -16.56 0.68
N PHE A 172 -8.72 -15.38 1.02
CA PHE A 172 -7.50 -15.25 1.80
C PHE A 172 -7.62 -15.96 3.15
N ARG A 173 -8.68 -15.66 3.93
CA ARG A 173 -8.85 -16.25 5.26
C ARG A 173 -9.12 -17.74 5.23
N ARG A 174 -9.93 -18.21 4.28
CA ARG A 174 -10.41 -19.59 4.27
C ARG A 174 -9.43 -20.55 3.61
N TYR A 175 -8.80 -20.12 2.52
CA TYR A 175 -7.99 -20.96 1.64
C TYR A 175 -6.53 -20.48 1.54
N GLY A 176 -6.16 -19.37 2.18
CA GLY A 176 -4.78 -18.87 2.15
C GLY A 176 -4.37 -18.25 0.81
N LEU A 177 -5.34 -17.87 -0.05
CA LEU A 177 -5.07 -17.17 -1.31
C LEU A 177 -4.15 -15.98 -1.05
N SER A 178 -2.99 -15.91 -1.70
CA SER A 178 -2.07 -14.78 -1.53
C SER A 178 -2.47 -13.62 -2.44
N PRO A 179 -2.90 -12.46 -1.91
CA PRO A 179 -3.31 -11.34 -2.75
C PRO A 179 -2.16 -10.76 -3.57
N ALA A 180 -0.92 -10.93 -3.11
CA ALA A 180 0.28 -10.52 -3.84
C ALA A 180 0.49 -11.27 -5.17
N LEU A 181 -0.20 -12.39 -5.38
CA LEU A 181 -0.17 -13.16 -6.62
C LEU A 181 -1.33 -12.81 -7.57
N LEU A 182 -2.27 -11.96 -7.16
CA LEU A 182 -3.31 -11.46 -8.04
C LEU A 182 -2.69 -10.59 -9.14
N ARG A 183 -3.16 -10.78 -10.36
CA ARG A 183 -2.76 -10.01 -11.54
C ARG A 183 -3.95 -9.24 -12.05
N HIS A 184 -3.77 -7.95 -12.31
CA HIS A 184 -4.85 -7.06 -12.74
C HIS A 184 -4.60 -6.57 -14.16
N SER A 185 -5.69 -6.27 -14.88
CA SER A 185 -5.65 -5.57 -16.16
C SER A 185 -6.86 -4.64 -16.23
N LEU A 186 -6.63 -3.36 -16.51
CA LEU A 186 -7.70 -2.39 -16.70
C LEU A 186 -7.80 -1.99 -18.17
N LYS A 187 -9.04 -1.93 -18.67
CA LYS A 187 -9.34 -1.50 -20.03
C LYS A 187 -10.47 -0.48 -20.00
N ASN A 188 -10.20 0.68 -20.57
CA ASN A 188 -11.21 1.70 -20.84
C ASN A 188 -11.80 1.42 -22.23
N GLN A 189 -13.10 1.18 -22.30
CA GLN A 189 -13.77 0.89 -23.56
C GLN A 189 -15.17 1.50 -23.61
N VAL A 190 -15.67 1.68 -24.82
CA VAL A 190 -17.06 2.09 -25.06
C VAL A 190 -17.85 0.83 -25.36
N ASP A 191 -18.73 0.44 -24.44
CA ASP A 191 -19.48 -0.81 -24.54
C ASP A 191 -20.91 -0.65 -24.03
N VAL A 192 -21.70 -1.70 -24.22
CA VAL A 192 -23.03 -1.83 -23.65
C VAL A 192 -22.88 -2.00 -22.14
N MET A 193 -23.40 -1.02 -21.40
CA MET A 193 -23.45 -1.10 -19.94
C MET A 193 -24.23 -2.37 -19.52
N PRO A 194 -23.74 -3.15 -18.55
CA PRO A 194 -24.49 -4.27 -18.01
C PRO A 194 -25.90 -3.84 -17.58
N THR A 195 -26.90 -4.68 -17.84
CA THR A 195 -28.33 -4.37 -17.62
C THR A 195 -28.60 -3.90 -16.20
N ARG A 196 -27.86 -4.43 -15.22
CA ARG A 196 -28.05 -4.13 -13.80
C ARG A 196 -27.48 -2.78 -13.38
N LEU A 197 -26.46 -2.28 -14.10
CA LEU A 197 -25.95 -0.91 -13.94
C LEU A 197 -26.77 0.12 -14.74
N LYS A 198 -27.46 -0.30 -15.81
CA LYS A 198 -28.29 0.58 -16.66
C LYS A 198 -29.49 1.18 -15.95
N ALA A 199 -30.05 0.50 -14.94
CA ALA A 199 -31.28 0.95 -14.27
C ALA A 199 -31.18 2.35 -13.62
N PHE A 200 -29.95 2.88 -13.44
CA PHE A 200 -29.70 4.12 -12.69
C PHE A 200 -28.85 5.16 -13.45
N LEU A 201 -28.57 4.94 -14.74
CA LEU A 201 -27.91 5.90 -15.63
C LEU A 201 -28.86 6.29 -16.76
N PRO A 202 -28.84 7.55 -17.24
CA PRO A 202 -29.62 7.94 -18.41
C PRO A 202 -29.31 6.98 -19.56
N ALA A 203 -30.36 6.52 -20.27
CA ALA A 203 -30.28 5.47 -21.27
C ALA A 203 -29.43 5.90 -22.47
N VAL A 204 -28.11 5.73 -22.37
CA VAL A 204 -27.19 5.87 -23.50
C VAL A 204 -26.86 4.46 -24.00
N PRO A 205 -27.12 4.13 -25.28
CA PRO A 205 -26.95 2.77 -25.84
C PRO A 205 -25.54 2.18 -25.64
N LYS A 206 -24.52 3.06 -25.67
CA LYS A 206 -23.13 2.76 -25.35
C LYS A 206 -22.61 3.83 -24.40
N SER A 207 -21.91 3.40 -23.37
CA SER A 207 -21.32 4.30 -22.37
C SER A 207 -19.83 3.97 -22.25
N SER A 208 -19.02 4.96 -21.91
CA SER A 208 -17.64 4.69 -21.52
C SER A 208 -17.68 3.91 -20.20
N ILE A 209 -17.09 2.72 -20.21
CA ILE A 209 -16.97 1.82 -19.07
C ILE A 209 -15.50 1.52 -18.80
N ILE A 210 -15.20 1.17 -17.57
CA ILE A 210 -13.92 0.58 -17.18
C ILE A 210 -14.20 -0.89 -16.89
N LYS A 211 -13.42 -1.75 -17.54
CA LYS A 211 -13.41 -3.18 -17.30
C LYS A 211 -12.10 -3.54 -16.61
N ALA A 212 -12.18 -4.00 -15.38
CA ALA A 212 -11.04 -4.48 -14.61
C ALA A 212 -11.10 -6.02 -14.54
N THR A 213 -10.10 -6.68 -15.11
CA THR A 213 -9.91 -8.12 -15.00
C THR A 213 -8.91 -8.42 -13.91
N THR A 214 -9.17 -9.44 -13.10
CA THR A 214 -8.24 -9.95 -12.09
C THR A 214 -8.11 -11.45 -12.23
N THR A 215 -6.90 -11.98 -12.26
CA THR A 215 -6.63 -13.43 -12.31
C THR A 215 -5.70 -13.83 -11.17
N TYR A 216 -5.82 -15.08 -10.74
CA TYR A 216 -4.89 -15.72 -9.82
C TYR A 216 -4.50 -17.07 -10.40
N MET A 217 -3.19 -17.33 -10.42
CA MET A 217 -2.62 -18.60 -10.81
C MET A 217 -2.08 -19.33 -9.59
N ASN A 218 -2.32 -20.63 -9.51
CA ASN A 218 -1.70 -21.47 -8.48
C ASN A 218 -0.23 -21.77 -8.81
N GLN A 219 0.43 -22.56 -7.97
CA GLN A 219 1.85 -22.90 -8.10
C GLN A 219 2.18 -23.68 -9.39
N ASN A 220 1.17 -24.30 -10.02
CA ASN A 220 1.31 -25.03 -11.28
C ASN A 220 1.04 -24.16 -12.51
N ASN A 221 0.97 -22.82 -12.34
CA ASN A 221 0.61 -21.86 -13.39
C ASN A 221 -0.78 -22.06 -14.02
N VAL A 222 -1.70 -22.71 -13.30
CA VAL A 222 -3.09 -22.86 -13.73
C VAL A 222 -3.90 -21.70 -13.15
N VAL A 223 -4.73 -21.06 -13.98
CA VAL A 223 -5.64 -19.99 -13.52
C VAL A 223 -6.79 -20.62 -12.74
N THR A 224 -6.82 -20.40 -11.42
CA THR A 224 -7.85 -20.98 -10.54
C THR A 224 -8.89 -19.97 -10.08
N TYR A 225 -8.66 -18.68 -10.33
CA TYR A 225 -9.62 -17.61 -10.12
C TYR A 225 -9.49 -16.57 -11.23
N MET A 226 -10.64 -16.14 -11.76
CA MET A 226 -10.74 -15.05 -12.72
C MET A 226 -11.97 -14.21 -12.41
N SER A 227 -11.80 -12.90 -12.35
CA SER A 227 -12.88 -11.95 -12.09
C SER A 227 -12.86 -10.83 -13.11
N THR A 228 -14.05 -10.39 -13.51
CA THR A 228 -14.27 -9.19 -14.33
C THR A 228 -15.19 -8.25 -13.57
N ALA A 229 -14.70 -7.06 -13.25
CA ALA A 229 -15.51 -5.98 -12.69
C ALA A 229 -15.76 -4.90 -13.75
N VAL A 230 -17.00 -4.48 -13.89
CA VAL A 230 -17.41 -3.43 -14.82
C VAL A 230 -18.00 -2.26 -14.04
N THR A 231 -17.58 -1.06 -14.41
CA THR A 231 -18.09 0.20 -13.85
C THR A 231 -18.31 1.23 -14.95
N PRO A 232 -19.19 2.22 -14.75
CA PRO A 232 -19.20 3.43 -15.56
C PRO A 232 -17.86 4.17 -15.46
N ALA A 233 -17.35 4.75 -16.56
CA ALA A 233 -16.09 5.49 -16.55
C ALA A 233 -16.17 6.86 -15.85
N ASN A 234 -17.36 7.35 -15.53
CA ASN A 234 -17.55 8.51 -14.64
C ASN A 234 -17.71 8.11 -13.16
N SER A 235 -17.74 6.81 -12.86
CA SER A 235 -17.86 6.28 -11.50
C SER A 235 -16.50 6.40 -10.82
N LYS A 236 -16.42 7.14 -9.71
CA LYS A 236 -15.19 7.38 -8.94
C LYS A 236 -14.58 6.12 -8.29
N VAL A 237 -15.21 4.96 -8.48
CA VAL A 237 -14.95 3.71 -7.74
C VAL A 237 -13.60 3.06 -8.10
N PHE A 238 -13.19 3.12 -9.35
CA PHE A 238 -11.91 2.57 -9.82
C PHE A 238 -10.82 3.63 -10.01
N PHE A 239 -11.14 4.91 -9.78
CA PHE A 239 -10.19 6.01 -9.95
C PHE A 239 -9.23 6.20 -8.76
N VAL A 240 -9.13 5.18 -7.91
CA VAL A 240 -7.97 5.02 -7.04
C VAL A 240 -7.31 3.72 -7.48
N LYS A 241 -6.09 3.83 -8.03
CA LYS A 241 -5.29 2.79 -8.72
C LYS A 241 -5.55 2.54 -10.22
N ASP A 242 -5.69 3.61 -11.00
CA ASP A 242 -5.18 3.64 -12.39
C ASP A 242 -4.08 4.72 -12.57
N LYS A 243 -3.48 5.12 -11.44
CA LYS A 243 -2.24 5.92 -11.39
C LYS A 243 -0.99 5.09 -11.08
N GLU A 244 -1.11 3.79 -10.80
CA GLU A 244 0.00 3.00 -10.26
C GLU A 244 0.67 1.98 -11.20
N GLU A 245 0.20 1.76 -12.44
CA GLU A 245 0.92 0.85 -13.37
C GLU A 245 1.38 1.42 -14.70
N ASN A 246 1.18 2.72 -15.00
CA ASN A 246 2.03 3.40 -16.00
C ASN A 246 1.96 4.93 -16.00
N LYS A 247 1.83 5.55 -14.83
CA LYS A 247 2.29 6.93 -14.66
C LYS A 247 3.22 6.92 -13.46
N MET A 248 4.49 7.29 -13.68
CA MET A 248 5.29 7.89 -12.62
C MET A 248 4.39 8.94 -11.95
N SER A 249 3.85 8.63 -10.77
CA SER A 249 3.13 9.64 -10.01
C SER A 249 4.16 10.74 -9.76
N ASN A 250 3.82 11.97 -10.16
CA ASN A 250 4.74 13.08 -9.95
C ASN A 250 4.59 13.49 -8.49
N PRO A 251 5.53 13.14 -7.60
CA PRO A 251 5.44 13.48 -6.19
C PRO A 251 5.29 14.99 -6.05
N HIS A 252 4.46 15.44 -5.11
CA HIS A 252 4.28 16.86 -4.85
C HIS A 252 5.44 17.39 -3.99
N ILE A 253 6.63 17.44 -4.60
CA ILE A 253 7.83 18.04 -4.03
C ILE A 253 7.67 19.57 -4.14
N LEU A 254 7.54 20.22 -2.98
CA LEU A 254 7.38 21.66 -2.89
C LEU A 254 8.71 22.38 -3.04
N LEU A 255 9.78 21.81 -2.48
CA LEU A 255 11.14 22.34 -2.57
C LEU A 255 12.15 21.24 -2.22
N THR A 256 13.33 21.29 -2.83
CA THR A 256 14.52 20.61 -2.33
C THR A 256 15.49 21.66 -1.79
N ARG A 257 15.92 21.54 -0.53
CA ARG A 257 16.87 22.48 0.08
C ARG A 257 18.17 21.78 0.47
N ILE A 258 19.29 22.38 0.09
CA ILE A 258 20.63 22.04 0.57
C ILE A 258 20.92 22.85 1.84
N ASP A 259 21.12 22.17 2.96
CA ASP A 259 21.52 22.79 4.22
C ASP A 259 22.44 21.84 5.01
N ASN A 260 23.67 22.25 5.29
CA ASN A 260 24.64 21.43 6.03
C ASN A 260 24.15 21.03 7.42
N ARG A 261 23.21 21.79 8.01
CA ARG A 261 22.60 21.52 9.32
C ARG A 261 21.33 20.66 9.22
N LEU A 262 20.87 20.33 8.02
CA LEU A 262 19.62 19.63 7.74
C LEU A 262 18.43 20.37 8.39
N VAL A 263 17.65 19.68 9.23
CA VAL A 263 16.44 20.26 9.83
C VAL A 263 16.78 20.94 11.16
N HIS A 264 16.67 22.28 11.16
CA HIS A 264 16.79 23.13 12.34
C HIS A 264 15.69 24.21 12.31
N GLY A 265 15.67 25.16 13.25
CA GLY A 265 14.58 26.15 13.40
C GLY A 265 14.08 26.81 12.10
N GLN A 266 14.95 27.38 11.25
CA GLN A 266 14.50 28.02 10.01
C GLN A 266 13.95 27.00 8.99
N VAL A 267 14.59 25.84 8.86
CA VAL A 267 14.19 24.80 7.91
C VAL A 267 12.89 24.11 8.37
N GLY A 268 12.87 23.59 9.60
CA GLY A 268 11.76 22.83 10.17
C GLY A 268 10.56 23.68 10.60
N VAL A 269 10.70 25.00 10.74
CA VAL A 269 9.59 25.90 11.11
C VAL A 269 9.28 26.88 10.00
N THR A 270 10.18 27.82 9.70
CA THR A 270 9.90 28.94 8.77
C THR A 270 9.63 28.45 7.35
N TRP A 271 10.55 27.70 6.76
CA TRP A 271 10.41 27.16 5.40
C TRP A 271 9.22 26.21 5.30
N THR A 272 9.12 25.27 6.24
CA THR A 272 8.05 24.28 6.27
C THR A 272 6.67 24.93 6.30
N LYS A 273 6.48 25.96 7.13
CA LYS A 273 5.22 26.71 7.22
C LYS A 273 4.92 27.53 5.96
N THR A 274 5.91 28.24 5.43
CA THR A 274 5.72 29.07 4.22
C THR A 274 5.40 28.23 2.99
N LEU A 275 6.06 27.07 2.83
CA LEU A 275 5.78 26.13 1.75
C LEU A 275 4.42 25.43 1.93
N GLY A 276 3.89 25.38 3.15
CA GLY A 276 2.71 24.58 3.49
C GLY A 276 3.00 23.07 3.39
N ALA A 277 4.24 22.66 3.66
CA ALA A 277 4.66 21.27 3.64
C ALA A 277 4.04 20.50 4.81
N ASN A 278 3.60 19.27 4.56
CA ASN A 278 3.09 18.37 5.61
C ASN A 278 3.99 17.15 5.84
N LEU A 279 5.07 17.03 5.07
CA LEU A 279 6.13 16.05 5.23
C LEU A 279 7.49 16.68 4.93
N ILE A 280 8.41 16.60 5.89
CA ILE A 280 9.84 16.83 5.68
C ILE A 280 10.51 15.49 5.41
N LEU A 281 11.19 15.36 4.28
CA LEU A 281 12.01 14.21 3.93
C LEU A 281 13.49 14.56 4.03
N VAL A 282 14.17 14.04 5.04
CA VAL A 282 15.61 14.17 5.19
C VAL A 282 16.27 13.02 4.44
N ALA A 283 16.89 13.34 3.30
CA ALA A 283 17.58 12.38 2.45
C ALA A 283 19.08 12.47 2.71
N ASN A 284 19.58 11.66 3.66
CA ASN A 284 20.99 11.64 4.04
C ASN A 284 21.39 10.29 4.64
N ASP A 285 22.41 9.65 4.05
CA ASP A 285 22.83 8.29 4.41
C ASP A 285 23.40 8.19 5.84
N ASN A 286 23.99 9.28 6.37
CA ASN A 286 24.56 9.30 7.71
C ASN A 286 23.48 9.46 8.79
N THR A 287 22.52 10.36 8.56
CA THR A 287 21.44 10.64 9.53
C THR A 287 20.59 9.41 9.83
N VAL A 288 20.39 8.49 8.88
CA VAL A 288 19.63 7.24 9.10
C VAL A 288 20.21 6.41 10.25
N ASN A 289 21.52 6.52 10.51
CA ASN A 289 22.23 5.78 11.54
C ASN A 289 22.53 6.60 12.81
N ASP A 290 22.00 7.83 12.93
CA ASP A 290 22.20 8.71 14.09
C ASP A 290 20.87 9.03 14.80
N PRO A 291 20.49 8.24 15.84
CA PRO A 291 19.25 8.44 16.57
C PRO A 291 19.16 9.78 17.31
N LEU A 292 20.29 10.35 17.74
CA LEU A 292 20.31 11.61 18.47
C LEU A 292 19.97 12.76 17.51
N GLN A 293 20.62 12.78 16.34
CA GLN A 293 20.35 13.77 15.30
C GLN A 293 18.89 13.68 14.84
N GLN A 294 18.37 12.48 14.59
CA GLN A 294 16.97 12.27 14.22
C GLN A 294 15.99 12.80 15.28
N LYS A 295 16.26 12.57 16.56
CA LYS A 295 15.40 13.04 17.67
C LYS A 295 15.35 14.56 17.74
N LEU A 296 16.48 15.24 17.56
CA LEU A 296 16.54 16.72 17.54
C LEU A 296 15.77 17.31 16.35
N MET A 297 15.96 16.73 15.16
CA MET A 297 15.23 17.15 13.95
C MET A 297 13.73 16.90 14.08
N LYS A 298 13.34 15.75 14.64
CA LYS A 298 11.95 15.41 14.88
C LYS A 298 11.28 16.37 15.87
N SER A 299 11.96 16.69 16.98
CA SER A 299 11.45 17.70 17.92
C SER A 299 11.21 19.07 17.27
N THR A 300 12.04 19.45 16.29
CA THR A 300 11.86 20.69 15.53
C THR A 300 10.66 20.60 14.59
N ALA A 301 10.52 19.51 13.84
CA ALA A 301 9.40 19.30 12.92
C ALA A 301 8.03 19.19 13.65
N ASP A 302 8.02 18.50 14.79
CA ASP A 302 6.83 18.33 15.64
C ASP A 302 6.32 19.69 16.16
N SER A 303 7.21 20.65 16.42
CA SER A 303 6.82 22.02 16.81
C SER A 303 6.00 22.77 15.74
N SER A 304 6.11 22.34 14.49
CA SER A 304 5.35 22.84 13.33
C SER A 304 4.16 21.93 12.96
N GLY A 305 3.94 20.83 13.69
CA GLY A 305 2.91 19.83 13.39
C GLY A 305 3.16 19.05 12.09
N VAL A 306 4.41 18.93 11.66
CA VAL A 306 4.78 18.34 10.37
C VAL A 306 5.46 16.98 10.56
N GLN A 307 5.09 16.01 9.71
CA GLN A 307 5.73 14.69 9.76
C GLN A 307 7.18 14.79 9.25
N ILE A 308 8.09 14.03 9.84
CA ILE A 308 9.47 13.91 9.36
C ILE A 308 9.81 12.45 9.06
N ARG A 309 10.56 12.21 7.98
CA ARG A 309 11.12 10.90 7.62
C ARG A 309 12.60 11.04 7.30
N PHE A 310 13.38 10.03 7.64
CA PHE A 310 14.81 9.94 7.38
C PHE A 310 15.07 8.77 6.45
N PHE A 311 15.55 9.03 5.24
CA PHE A 311 15.87 8.00 4.25
C PHE A 311 17.30 8.15 3.75
N THR A 312 17.87 7.04 3.29
CA THR A 312 19.07 7.08 2.46
C THR A 312 18.73 7.72 1.12
N LEU A 313 19.75 8.19 0.41
CA LEU A 313 19.61 8.76 -0.94
C LEU A 313 19.04 7.70 -1.89
N GLN A 314 19.55 6.46 -1.82
CA GLN A 314 19.06 5.36 -2.64
C GLN A 314 17.59 5.03 -2.35
N LYS A 315 17.24 4.91 -1.06
CA LYS A 315 15.84 4.65 -0.68
C LYS A 315 14.92 5.78 -1.15
N THR A 316 15.38 7.02 -1.12
CA THR A 316 14.63 8.17 -1.64
C THR A 316 14.36 8.00 -3.13
N ILE A 317 15.38 7.70 -3.93
CA ILE A 317 15.25 7.42 -5.37
C ILE A 317 14.22 6.32 -5.63
N ASP A 318 14.31 5.21 -4.91
CA ASP A 318 13.50 4.01 -5.17
C ASP A 318 12.00 4.19 -4.85
N ILE A 319 11.66 5.09 -3.92
CA ILE A 319 10.30 5.18 -3.38
C ILE A 319 9.62 6.53 -3.53
N ILE A 320 10.33 7.59 -3.92
CA ILE A 320 9.74 8.94 -3.99
C ILE A 320 8.54 9.00 -4.94
N HIS A 321 8.57 8.22 -6.03
CA HIS A 321 7.48 8.10 -6.99
C HIS A 321 6.23 7.38 -6.44
N LYS A 322 6.33 6.80 -5.25
CA LYS A 322 5.22 6.17 -4.51
C LYS A 322 4.60 7.11 -3.47
N ALA A 323 5.00 8.38 -3.45
CA ALA A 323 4.40 9.37 -2.55
C ALA A 323 2.91 9.57 -2.87
N ALA A 324 2.07 9.62 -1.85
CA ALA A 324 0.64 9.87 -2.01
C ALA A 324 0.38 11.34 -2.38
N ASP A 325 -0.63 11.61 -3.22
CA ASP A 325 -1.01 12.97 -3.69
C ASP A 325 -1.21 13.99 -2.53
N ARG A 326 -1.61 13.51 -1.34
CA ARG A 326 -1.78 14.36 -0.14
C ARG A 326 -0.45 14.82 0.49
N GLN A 327 0.66 14.17 0.19
CA GLN A 327 1.98 14.48 0.75
C GLN A 327 2.57 15.66 0.02
N LYS A 328 2.71 16.78 0.74
CA LYS A 328 3.38 18.00 0.32
C LYS A 328 4.80 17.97 0.86
N ILE A 329 5.74 17.54 0.03
CA ILE A 329 7.07 17.08 0.44
C ILE A 329 8.08 18.23 0.39
N PHE A 330 8.75 18.47 1.50
CA PHE A 330 9.94 19.32 1.56
C PHE A 330 11.17 18.43 1.73
N ILE A 331 12.00 18.31 0.70
CA ILE A 331 13.22 17.49 0.73
C ILE A 331 14.37 18.33 1.29
N VAL A 332 15.09 17.78 2.27
CA VAL A 332 16.27 18.41 2.85
C VAL A 332 17.46 17.46 2.71
N VAL A 333 18.51 17.95 2.05
CA VAL A 333 19.78 17.22 1.82
C VAL A 333 20.94 18.03 2.39
N LYS A 334 22.06 17.36 2.67
CA LYS A 334 23.19 18.00 3.37
C LYS A 334 24.09 18.79 2.44
N THR A 335 24.34 18.29 1.22
CA THR A 335 25.34 18.85 0.30
C THR A 335 24.83 18.90 -1.15
N PRO A 336 25.49 19.66 -2.05
CA PRO A 336 25.17 19.66 -3.48
C PRO A 336 25.27 18.28 -4.15
N GLU A 337 26.22 17.44 -3.74
CA GLU A 337 26.39 16.09 -4.29
C GLU A 337 25.23 15.16 -3.93
N ASP A 338 24.70 15.28 -2.70
CA ASP A 338 23.49 14.57 -2.29
C ASP A 338 22.30 14.97 -3.18
N ALA A 339 22.13 16.27 -3.43
CA ALA A 339 21.09 16.79 -4.32
C ALA A 339 21.25 16.26 -5.75
N LEU A 340 22.47 16.36 -6.30
CA LEU A 340 22.78 15.89 -7.65
C LEU A 340 22.55 14.38 -7.80
N LYS A 341 22.85 13.58 -6.78
CA LYS A 341 22.59 12.14 -6.79
C LYS A 341 21.10 11.84 -6.89
N LEU A 342 20.24 12.61 -6.20
CA LEU A 342 18.79 12.49 -6.34
C LEU A 342 18.31 12.88 -7.74
N VAL A 343 18.81 13.99 -8.30
CA VAL A 343 18.48 14.43 -9.67
C VAL A 343 18.88 13.35 -10.68
N LYS A 344 20.12 12.87 -10.65
CA LYS A 344 20.62 11.80 -11.53
C LYS A 344 19.89 10.46 -11.32
N GLY A 345 19.38 10.23 -10.12
CA GLY A 345 18.57 9.06 -9.77
C GLY A 345 17.13 9.12 -10.27
N GLY A 346 16.70 10.21 -10.92
CA GLY A 346 15.35 10.36 -11.48
C GLY A 346 14.32 10.94 -10.52
N VAL A 347 14.73 11.45 -9.35
CA VAL A 347 13.84 12.21 -8.47
C VAL A 347 13.42 13.49 -9.22
N PRO A 348 12.12 13.78 -9.39
CA PRO A 348 11.64 14.87 -10.24
C PRO A 348 11.73 16.23 -9.53
N ILE A 349 12.97 16.66 -9.28
CA ILE A 349 13.32 17.93 -8.64
C ILE A 349 13.32 19.02 -9.71
N LYS A 350 12.45 20.02 -9.54
CA LYS A 350 12.35 21.17 -10.45
C LYS A 350 13.20 22.36 -10.00
N GLU A 351 13.26 22.56 -8.69
CA GLU A 351 14.02 23.64 -8.08
C GLU A 351 14.81 23.14 -6.87
N VAL A 352 16.01 23.70 -6.70
CA VAL A 352 16.90 23.47 -5.58
C VAL A 352 17.26 24.81 -4.95
N ASN A 353 16.91 24.96 -3.68
CA ASN A 353 17.33 26.08 -2.87
C ASN A 353 18.61 25.75 -2.09
N VAL A 354 19.65 26.55 -2.29
CA VAL A 354 20.88 26.48 -1.50
C VAL A 354 20.72 27.41 -0.29
N GLY A 355 20.69 26.81 0.89
CA GLY A 355 20.44 27.50 2.14
C GLY A 355 21.69 27.88 2.88
N ASN A 356 22.23 26.91 3.63
CA ASN A 356 23.47 27.07 4.37
C ASN A 356 24.51 26.03 3.94
N MET A 357 25.67 26.53 3.54
CA MET A 357 26.88 25.73 3.32
C MET A 357 28.01 26.38 4.11
N HIS A 358 28.60 25.65 5.05
CA HIS A 358 29.60 26.18 5.97
C HIS A 358 30.93 26.47 5.27
N PHE A 359 31.65 27.47 5.77
CA PHE A 359 33.04 27.68 5.43
C PHE A 359 33.89 26.47 5.83
N ALA A 360 34.77 26.05 4.92
CA ALA A 360 35.84 25.12 5.18
C ALA A 360 37.07 25.58 4.38
N PRO A 361 38.30 25.25 4.81
CA PRO A 361 39.50 25.58 4.04
C PRO A 361 39.38 25.09 2.59
N GLY A 362 39.58 25.99 1.63
CA GLY A 362 39.44 25.71 0.19
C GLY A 362 38.07 26.06 -0.40
N LYS A 363 37.08 26.46 0.41
CA LYS A 363 35.80 26.99 -0.08
C LYS A 363 35.84 28.51 -0.21
N GLU A 364 35.31 29.01 -1.32
CA GLU A 364 35.14 30.42 -1.64
C GLU A 364 33.77 30.92 -1.18
N GLU A 365 33.68 32.19 -0.79
CA GLU A 365 32.42 32.81 -0.38
C GLU A 365 31.60 33.22 -1.60
N VAL A 366 30.39 32.67 -1.74
CA VAL A 366 29.40 33.12 -2.73
C VAL A 366 28.43 34.11 -2.09
N THR A 367 27.98 33.78 -0.88
CA THR A 367 27.23 34.67 0.00
C THR A 367 27.68 34.43 1.45
N LYS A 368 27.27 35.31 2.36
CA LYS A 368 27.54 35.17 3.80
C LYS A 368 27.07 33.85 4.44
N LYS A 369 26.26 33.06 3.74
CA LYS A 369 25.70 31.78 4.22
C LYS A 369 26.12 30.59 3.37
N VAL A 370 26.74 30.81 2.21
CA VAL A 370 27.05 29.78 1.21
C VAL A 370 28.49 29.93 0.78
N TYR A 371 29.30 28.96 1.20
CA TYR A 371 30.69 28.79 0.79
C TYR A 371 30.81 27.50 -0.03
N VAL A 372 31.48 27.56 -1.19
CA VAL A 372 31.57 26.46 -2.16
C VAL A 372 33.00 26.22 -2.59
N ASP A 373 33.42 24.97 -2.77
CA ASP A 373 34.62 24.62 -3.53
C ASP A 373 34.27 24.26 -4.98
N GLU A 374 35.28 23.88 -5.78
CA GLU A 374 35.07 23.48 -7.17
C GLU A 374 34.14 22.27 -7.32
N LYS A 375 34.13 21.31 -6.38
CA LYS A 375 33.22 20.16 -6.46
C LYS A 375 31.78 20.56 -6.21
N ASP A 376 31.56 21.45 -5.25
CA ASP A 376 30.23 22.02 -5.00
C ASP A 376 29.73 22.78 -6.24
N LYS A 377 30.58 23.64 -6.85
CA LYS A 377 30.25 24.39 -8.07
C LYS A 377 29.90 23.45 -9.21
N GLU A 378 30.73 22.44 -9.47
CA GLU A 378 30.48 21.41 -10.49
C GLU A 378 29.13 20.71 -10.27
N ALA A 379 28.81 20.36 -9.02
CA ALA A 379 27.57 19.67 -8.70
C ALA A 379 26.34 20.57 -8.91
N LEU A 380 26.40 21.84 -8.48
CA LEU A 380 25.33 22.81 -8.68
C LEU A 380 25.12 23.10 -10.18
N MET A 381 26.19 23.38 -10.92
CA MET A 381 26.13 23.62 -12.36
C MET A 381 25.67 22.39 -13.14
N SER A 382 26.00 21.17 -12.70
CA SER A 382 25.48 19.95 -13.31
C SER A 382 23.97 19.81 -13.15
N MET A 383 23.37 20.32 -12.07
CA MET A 383 21.90 20.37 -11.92
C MET A 383 21.28 21.45 -12.81
N VAL A 384 21.90 22.64 -12.89
CA VAL A 384 21.46 23.71 -13.81
C VAL A 384 21.45 23.23 -15.25
N ASN A 385 22.52 22.56 -15.69
CA ASN A 385 22.63 21.98 -17.03
C ASN A 385 21.61 20.85 -17.32
N GLN A 386 21.03 20.25 -16.28
CA GLN A 386 19.93 19.28 -16.39
C GLN A 386 18.54 19.95 -16.33
N GLY A 387 18.47 21.28 -16.30
CA GLY A 387 17.23 22.05 -16.33
C GLY A 387 16.58 22.27 -14.96
N VAL A 388 17.32 22.08 -13.86
CA VAL A 388 16.86 22.39 -12.50
C VAL A 388 17.11 23.88 -12.20
N ASP A 389 16.12 24.59 -11.65
CA ASP A 389 16.29 25.97 -11.17
C ASP A 389 17.05 25.96 -9.83
N VAL A 390 18.31 26.38 -9.82
CA VAL A 390 19.19 26.35 -8.64
C VAL A 390 19.47 27.77 -8.18
N TYR A 391 19.06 28.10 -6.96
CA TYR A 391 19.22 29.45 -6.42
C TYR A 391 19.57 29.45 -4.93
N ILE A 392 20.30 30.47 -4.50
CA ILE A 392 20.64 30.73 -3.10
C ILE A 392 19.56 31.60 -2.46
N GLN A 393 19.03 31.17 -1.31
CA GLN A 393 18.07 31.94 -0.51
C GLN A 393 18.09 31.42 0.94
N ASP A 394 18.34 32.30 1.92
CA ASP A 394 18.45 31.90 3.33
C ASP A 394 17.07 31.63 3.94
N VAL A 395 16.18 32.62 3.95
CA VAL A 395 14.80 32.49 4.41
C VAL A 395 13.76 32.86 3.34
N PRO A 396 12.50 32.37 3.45
CA PRO A 396 11.47 32.74 2.51
C PRO A 396 11.23 34.25 2.48
N GLY A 397 11.24 34.84 1.28
CA GLY A 397 11.06 36.27 1.08
C GLY A 397 12.37 37.05 0.85
N ASP A 398 13.52 36.46 1.16
CA ASP A 398 14.82 37.04 0.79
C ASP A 398 15.01 37.08 -0.74
N HIS A 399 15.92 37.93 -1.20
CA HIS A 399 16.34 37.94 -2.60
C HIS A 399 16.92 36.58 -3.01
N LYS A 400 16.44 36.03 -4.13
CA LYS A 400 17.00 34.81 -4.73
C LYS A 400 18.21 35.17 -5.57
N THR A 401 19.38 34.66 -5.22
CA THR A 401 20.58 34.79 -6.06
C THR A 401 20.69 33.54 -6.93
N GLN A 402 20.65 33.71 -8.25
CA GLN A 402 20.80 32.59 -9.19
C GLN A 402 22.23 32.04 -9.15
N VAL A 403 22.38 30.74 -9.38
CA VAL A 403 23.70 30.09 -9.45
C VAL A 403 24.16 30.04 -10.91
N ASP A 404 25.21 30.81 -11.23
CA ASP A 404 25.71 31.01 -12.61
C ASP A 404 27.25 31.08 -12.71
N PHE A 405 27.97 30.27 -11.90
CA PHE A 405 29.43 30.27 -11.80
C PHE A 405 30.20 30.23 -13.13
#